data_AF-A0A952RFF7-F1
#
_entry.id   AF-A0A952RFF7-F1
#
_cell.length_a   1.000
_cell.length_b   1.000
_cell.length_c   1.000
_cell.angle_alpha   90.00
_cell.angle_beta   90.00
_cell.angle_gamma   90.00
#
_symmetry.space_group_name_H-M   'P 1'
#
loop_
_entity.id
_entity.type
_entity.pdbx_description
1 polymer ?
#
loop_
_entity_poly.entity_id
_entity_poly.type
_entity_poly.pdbx_seq_one_letter_code
_entity_poly.pdbx_strand_id
1 'polypeptide(L)'
;MNLEVVVYAMGVGRILIGLAPIAAPRLTSKLLRFPEEHDNASARLMGRYFGIRDVGLGVLTFHFVGDVAALRWLFLFQAATDGADAFATAPLLRDPKTRRAALACLTFALGGGSLWLVVRSLL
;
A
#
# COMPACT_ATOMS: atom_id res chain seq x y z
N MET A 1 -13.88 7.92 -18.73
CA MET A 1 -13.09 6.77 -18.24
C MET A 1 -14.06 5.82 -17.55
N ASN A 2 -14.10 4.53 -17.92
CA ASN A 2 -15.00 3.57 -17.28
C ASN A 2 -14.53 3.32 -15.83
N LEU A 3 -15.40 3.54 -14.85
CA LEU A 3 -15.09 3.41 -13.42
C LEU A 3 -14.65 1.99 -13.05
N GLU A 4 -15.21 0.97 -13.71
CA GLU A 4 -14.79 -0.41 -13.52
C GLU A 4 -13.31 -0.60 -13.89
N VAL A 5 -12.86 -0.02 -15.01
CA VAL A 5 -11.44 -0.10 -15.43
C VAL A 5 -10.53 0.54 -14.38
N VAL A 6 -10.98 1.62 -13.74
CA VAL A 6 -10.24 2.27 -12.64
C VAL A 6 -10.15 1.33 -11.45
N VAL A 7 -11.27 0.74 -11.03
CA VAL A 7 -11.31 -0.23 -9.91
C VAL A 7 -10.39 -1.42 -10.19
N TYR A 8 -10.42 -1.96 -11.41
CA TYR A 8 -9.52 -3.04 -11.82
C TYR A 8 -8.06 -2.61 -11.76
N ALA A 9 -7.72 -1.47 -12.35
CA ALA A 9 -6.35 -0.95 -12.35
C ALA A 9 -5.82 -0.72 -10.93
N MET A 10 -6.67 -0.22 -10.03
CA MET A 10 -6.33 -0.03 -8.63
C MET A 10 -6.13 -1.35 -7.89
N GLY A 11 -6.99 -2.34 -8.10
CA GLY A 11 -6.82 -3.69 -7.55
C GLY A 11 -5.51 -4.34 -8.01
N VAL A 12 -5.21 -4.26 -9.31
CA VAL A 12 -3.93 -4.73 -9.88
C VAL A 12 -2.75 -3.98 -9.27
N GLY A 13 -2.83 -2.65 -9.19
CA GLY A 13 -1.80 -1.82 -8.59
C GLY A 13 -1.48 -2.23 -7.15
N ARG A 14 -2.51 -2.46 -6.32
CA ARG A 14 -2.35 -2.94 -4.95
C ARG A 14 -1.63 -4.29 -4.88
N ILE A 15 -2.00 -5.23 -5.75
CA ILE A 15 -1.35 -6.54 -5.83
C ILE A 15 0.12 -6.41 -6.23
N LEU A 16 0.42 -5.61 -7.25
CA LEU A 16 1.80 -5.44 -7.72
C LEU A 16 2.69 -4.80 -6.66
N ILE A 17 2.18 -3.79 -5.95
CA ILE A 17 2.88 -3.17 -4.81
C ILE A 17 3.12 -4.22 -3.71
N GLY A 18 2.12 -5.05 -3.40
CA GLY A 18 2.24 -6.11 -2.40
C GLY A 18 3.20 -7.24 -2.79
N LEU A 19 3.28 -7.59 -4.07
CA LEU A 19 4.19 -8.64 -4.57
C LEU A 19 5.66 -8.22 -4.52
N ALA A 20 5.96 -6.93 -4.69
CA ALA A 20 7.34 -6.43 -4.71
C ALA A 20 8.17 -6.83 -3.46
N PRO A 21 7.73 -6.58 -2.21
CA PRO A 21 8.48 -7.01 -1.03
C PRO A 21 8.43 -8.52 -0.78
N ILE A 22 7.48 -9.25 -1.37
CA ILE A 22 7.42 -10.73 -1.29
C ILE A 22 8.54 -11.35 -2.12
N ALA A 23 8.57 -11.00 -3.41
CA ALA A 23 9.48 -11.58 -4.39
C ALA A 23 10.90 -11.00 -4.30
N ALA A 24 11.01 -9.70 -4.02
CA ALA A 24 12.27 -8.96 -4.05
C ALA A 24 12.41 -8.00 -2.86
N PRO A 25 12.45 -8.48 -1.61
CA PRO A 25 12.49 -7.62 -0.41
C PRO A 25 13.71 -6.71 -0.37
N ARG A 26 14.89 -7.20 -0.79
CA ARG A 26 16.12 -6.38 -0.83
C ARG A 26 16.03 -5.26 -1.85
N LEU A 27 15.50 -5.56 -3.04
CA LEU A 27 15.31 -4.55 -4.09
C LEU A 27 14.29 -3.51 -3.65
N THR A 28 13.18 -3.96 -3.05
CA THR A 28 12.14 -3.08 -2.51
C THR A 28 12.70 -2.15 -1.45
N SER A 29 13.49 -2.67 -0.50
CA SER A 29 14.18 -1.89 0.52
C SER A 29 15.09 -0.82 -0.10
N LYS A 30 15.88 -1.18 -1.12
CA LYS A 30 16.74 -0.24 -1.85
C LYS A 30 15.96 0.83 -2.63
N LEU A 31 14.89 0.45 -3.32
CA LEU A 31 14.03 1.38 -4.07
C LEU A 31 13.37 2.40 -3.15
N LEU A 32 12.92 1.95 -1.98
CA LEU A 32 12.38 2.81 -0.93
C LEU A 32 13.48 3.55 -0.15
N ARG A 33 14.76 3.33 -0.46
CA ARG A 33 15.92 4.01 0.17
C ARG A 33 16.02 3.78 1.68
N PHE A 34 15.66 2.59 2.15
CA PHE A 34 15.95 2.20 3.53
C PHE A 34 17.47 2.06 3.74
N PRO A 35 17.99 2.42 4.93
CA PRO A 35 19.38 2.19 5.28
C PRO A 35 19.76 0.71 5.19
N GLU A 36 20.95 0.40 4.65
CA GLU A 36 21.42 -0.99 4.54
C GLU A 36 21.56 -1.66 5.90
N GLU A 37 21.90 -0.88 6.95
CA GLU A 37 21.95 -1.32 8.35
C GLU A 37 20.60 -1.85 8.87
N HIS A 38 19.48 -1.50 8.22
CA HIS A 38 18.14 -1.98 8.57
C HIS A 38 17.69 -3.19 7.73
N ASP A 39 18.45 -3.63 6.72
CA ASP A 39 18.11 -4.78 5.87
C ASP A 39 18.47 -6.14 6.52
N ASN A 40 17.77 -6.46 7.60
CA ASN A 40 17.90 -7.71 8.34
C ASN A 40 16.76 -8.71 8.04
N ALA A 41 16.87 -9.94 8.56
CA ALA A 41 15.88 -10.99 8.31
C ALA A 41 14.47 -10.62 8.81
N SER A 42 14.37 -9.97 9.96
CA SER A 42 13.10 -9.55 10.56
C SER A 42 12.43 -8.45 9.75
N ALA A 43 13.18 -7.44 9.30
CA ALA A 43 12.67 -6.38 8.43
C ALA A 43 12.15 -6.96 7.10
N ARG A 44 12.88 -7.91 6.51
CA ARG A 44 12.44 -8.61 5.30
C ARG A 44 11.17 -9.44 5.54
N LEU A 45 11.06 -10.13 6.67
CA LEU A 45 9.85 -10.87 7.02
C LEU A 45 8.65 -9.93 7.17
N MET A 46 8.82 -8.80 7.86
CA MET A 46 7.77 -7.79 8.00
C MET A 46 7.35 -7.18 6.66
N GLY A 47 8.29 -6.91 5.76
CA GLY A 47 7.98 -6.48 4.40
C GLY A 47 7.13 -7.50 3.63
N ARG A 48 7.37 -8.81 3.82
CA ARG A 48 6.53 -9.85 3.20
C ARG A 48 5.12 -9.89 3.77
N TYR A 49 4.96 -9.73 5.08
CA TYR A 49 3.63 -9.68 5.69
C TYR A 49 2.83 -8.46 5.24
N PHE A 50 3.49 -7.30 5.14
CA PHE A 50 2.91 -6.11 4.51
C PHE A 50 2.45 -6.42 3.08
N GLY A 51 3.32 -7.07 2.29
CA GLY A 51 3.00 -7.47 0.93
C GLY A 51 1.81 -8.42 0.81
N ILE A 52 1.73 -9.42 1.68
CA ILE A 52 0.63 -10.41 1.69
C ILE A 52 -0.70 -9.73 1.95
N ARG A 53 -0.74 -8.77 2.90
CA ARG A 53 -1.92 -7.96 3.19
C ARG A 53 -2.38 -7.20 1.94
N ASP A 54 -1.46 -6.53 1.26
CA ASP A 54 -1.78 -5.73 0.08
C ASP A 54 -2.27 -6.60 -1.09
N VAL A 55 -1.67 -7.78 -1.31
CA VAL A 55 -2.19 -8.75 -2.28
C VAL A 55 -3.61 -9.18 -1.93
N GLY A 56 -3.87 -9.52 -0.66
CA GLY A 56 -5.20 -9.90 -0.20
C GLY A 56 -6.26 -8.81 -0.44
N LEU A 57 -5.95 -7.56 -0.08
CA LEU A 57 -6.85 -6.42 -0.30
C LEU A 57 -7.11 -6.14 -1.79
N GLY A 58 -6.10 -6.29 -2.63
CA GLY A 58 -6.26 -6.18 -4.07
C GLY A 58 -7.15 -7.29 -4.65
N VAL A 59 -7.01 -8.54 -4.20
CA VAL A 59 -7.89 -9.64 -4.61
C VAL A 59 -9.34 -9.39 -4.17
N LEU A 60 -9.56 -8.90 -2.96
CA LEU A 60 -10.90 -8.54 -2.47
C LEU A 60 -11.57 -7.48 -3.34
N THR A 61 -10.80 -6.57 -3.94
CA THR A 61 -11.33 -5.57 -4.87
C THR A 61 -12.00 -6.22 -6.08
N PHE A 62 -11.42 -7.29 -6.63
CA PHE A 62 -12.03 -8.02 -7.74
C PHE A 62 -13.24 -8.86 -7.29
N HIS A 63 -13.18 -9.43 -6.09
CA HIS A 63 -14.28 -10.22 -5.55
C HIS A 63 -15.57 -9.39 -5.43
N PHE A 64 -15.46 -8.12 -5.02
CA PHE A 64 -16.61 -7.25 -4.82
C PHE A 64 -16.96 -6.36 -6.02
N VAL A 65 -16.34 -6.52 -7.20
CA VAL A 65 -16.51 -5.59 -8.33
C VAL A 65 -17.97 -5.39 -8.78
N GLY A 66 -18.84 -6.39 -8.56
CA GLY A 66 -20.28 -6.32 -8.85
C GLY A 66 -21.16 -5.84 -7.70
N ASP A 67 -20.60 -5.54 -6.53
CA ASP A 67 -21.31 -5.07 -5.33
C ASP A 67 -20.79 -3.69 -4.91
N VAL A 68 -21.51 -2.65 -5.34
CA VAL A 68 -21.15 -1.25 -5.09
C VAL A 68 -21.11 -0.91 -3.60
N ALA A 69 -22.02 -1.48 -2.79
CA ALA A 69 -22.05 -1.20 -1.35
C ALA A 69 -20.82 -1.81 -0.66
N ALA A 70 -20.48 -3.06 -1.00
CA ALA A 70 -19.27 -3.72 -0.51
C ALA A 70 -17.99 -3.00 -0.95
N LEU A 71 -17.89 -2.54 -2.21
CA LEU A 71 -16.75 -1.76 -2.69
C LEU A 71 -16.57 -0.44 -1.94
N ARG A 72 -17.65 0.31 -1.71
CA ARG A 72 -17.59 1.57 -0.96
C ARG A 72 -17.06 1.36 0.45
N TRP A 73 -17.42 0.25 1.10
CA TRP A 73 -16.87 -0.11 2.40
C TRP A 73 -15.40 -0.55 2.28
N LEU A 74 -15.07 -1.42 1.33
CA LEU A 74 -13.71 -1.92 1.11
C LEU A 74 -12.74 -0.77 0.83
N PHE A 75 -13.11 0.23 0.02
CA PHE A 75 -12.25 1.36 -0.29
C PHE A 75 -12.04 2.27 0.92
N LEU A 76 -13.04 2.43 1.78
CA LEU A 76 -12.84 3.10 3.06
C LEU A 76 -11.87 2.31 3.95
N PHE A 77 -12.01 1.00 4.00
CA PHE A 77 -11.13 0.12 4.76
C PHE A 77 -9.68 0.17 4.26
N GLN A 78 -9.47 0.14 2.93
CA GLN A 78 -8.15 0.31 2.33
C GLN A 78 -7.56 1.70 2.63
N ALA A 79 -8.35 2.77 2.50
CA ALA A 79 -7.92 4.12 2.86
C ALA A 79 -7.51 4.23 4.34
N ALA A 80 -8.27 3.60 5.25
CA ALA A 80 -7.96 3.56 6.67
C ALA A 80 -6.68 2.77 6.96
N THR A 81 -6.47 1.65 6.25
CA THR A 81 -5.24 0.85 6.34
C THR A 81 -4.03 1.67 5.93
N ASP A 82 -4.11 2.37 4.80
CA ASP A 82 -3.05 3.24 4.32
C ASP A 82 -2.82 4.45 5.26
N GLY A 83 -3.90 4.99 5.84
CA GLY A 83 -3.80 6.02 6.88
C GLY A 83 -3.07 5.53 8.13
N ALA A 84 -3.30 4.29 8.55
CA ALA A 84 -2.58 3.67 9.67
C ALA A 84 -1.09 3.46 9.35
N ASP A 85 -0.77 3.01 8.13
CA ASP A 85 0.62 2.88 7.67
C ASP A 85 1.33 4.25 7.66
N ALA A 86 0.65 5.29 7.18
CA ALA A 86 1.17 6.65 7.19
C ALA A 86 1.43 7.14 8.64
N PHE A 87 0.47 6.93 9.54
CA PHE A 87 0.62 7.28 10.95
C PHE A 87 1.79 6.55 11.61
N ALA A 88 1.93 5.24 11.38
CA ALA A 88 3.03 4.44 11.91
C ALA A 88 4.40 4.86 11.33
N THR A 89 4.43 5.35 10.09
CA THR A 89 5.64 5.81 9.41
C THR A 89 6.07 7.22 9.85
N ALA A 90 5.13 8.09 10.20
CA ALA A 90 5.39 9.50 10.47
C ALA A 90 6.51 9.79 11.51
N PRO A 91 6.68 9.04 12.62
CA PRO A 91 7.77 9.25 13.56
C PRO A 91 9.17 9.13 12.93
N LEU A 92 9.32 8.29 11.89
CA LEU A 92 10.60 8.06 11.21
C LEU A 92 11.09 9.28 10.42
N LEU A 93 10.23 10.28 10.16
CA LEU A 93 10.66 11.54 9.53
C LEU A 93 11.67 12.32 10.38
N ARG A 94 11.66 12.09 11.70
CA ARG A 94 12.51 12.80 12.66
C ARG A 94 13.97 12.38 12.54
N ASP A 95 14.25 11.14 12.12
CA ASP A 95 15.59 10.62 11.97
C ASP A 95 16.12 10.84 10.53
N PRO A 96 17.22 11.59 10.34
CA PRO A 96 17.81 11.84 9.02
C PRO A 96 18.15 10.57 8.24
N LYS A 97 18.51 9.46 8.92
CA LYS A 97 18.87 8.20 8.26
C LYS A 97 17.67 7.53 7.60
N THR A 98 16.52 7.56 8.26
CA THR A 98 15.28 6.92 7.78
C THR A 98 14.35 7.86 7.04
N ARG A 99 14.56 9.18 7.12
CA ARG A 99 13.68 10.21 6.53
C ARG A 99 13.34 9.98 5.06
N ARG A 100 14.31 9.61 4.23
CA ARG A 100 14.07 9.38 2.79
C ARG A 100 13.14 8.20 2.55
N ALA A 101 13.31 7.12 3.31
CA ALA A 101 12.43 5.96 3.26
C ALA A 101 11.05 6.27 3.82
N ALA A 102 10.99 6.99 4.94
CA ALA A 102 9.73 7.44 5.52
C ALA A 102 8.91 8.30 4.54
N LEU A 103 9.56 9.25 3.84
CA LEU A 103 8.91 10.06 2.81
C LEU A 103 8.40 9.22 1.63
N ALA A 104 9.19 8.23 1.16
CA ALA A 104 8.76 7.33 0.10
C ALA A 104 7.52 6.53 0.53
N CYS A 105 7.56 5.90 1.70
CA CYS A 105 6.43 5.15 2.26
C CYS A 105 5.19 6.03 2.47
N LEU A 106 5.35 7.24 3.02
CA LEU A 106 4.24 8.19 3.18
C LEU A 106 3.62 8.60 1.84
N THR A 107 4.43 8.76 0.79
CA THR A 107 3.92 9.07 -0.54
C THR A 107 3.03 7.95 -1.07
N PHE A 108 3.46 6.69 -0.92
CA PHE A 108 2.63 5.54 -1.31
C PHE A 108 1.36 5.44 -0.47
N ALA A 109 1.48 5.55 0.85
CA ALA A 109 0.35 5.44 1.77
C ALA A 109 -0.69 6.55 1.54
N LEU A 110 -0.26 7.82 1.53
CA LEU A 110 -1.18 8.94 1.34
C LEU A 110 -1.73 9.00 -0.09
N GLY A 111 -0.91 8.68 -1.10
CA GLY A 111 -1.33 8.63 -2.49
C GLY A 111 -2.35 7.53 -2.75
N GLY A 112 -2.07 6.30 -2.31
CA GLY A 112 -2.99 5.17 -2.37
C GLY A 112 -4.27 5.43 -1.60
N GLY A 113 -4.14 5.83 -0.32
CA GLY A 113 -5.26 6.16 0.57
C GLY A 113 -6.20 7.21 -0.03
N SER A 114 -5.64 8.28 -0.59
CA SER A 114 -6.41 9.34 -1.24
C SER A 114 -7.13 8.85 -2.50
N LEU A 115 -6.47 8.00 -3.30
CA LEU A 115 -7.09 7.45 -4.51
C LEU A 115 -8.28 6.54 -4.18
N TRP A 116 -8.20 5.73 -3.11
CA TRP A 116 -9.35 4.94 -2.63
C TRP A 116 -10.53 5.83 -2.24
N LEU A 117 -10.29 6.93 -1.54
CA LEU A 117 -11.35 7.87 -1.14
C LEU A 117 -11.99 8.58 -2.33
N VAL A 118 -11.19 8.97 -3.32
CA VAL A 118 -11.68 9.57 -4.56
C VAL A 118 -12.55 8.59 -5.34
N VAL A 119 -12.09 7.37 -5.56
CA VAL A 119 -12.90 6.39 -6.31
C VAL A 119 -14.14 5.98 -5.53
N ARG A 120 -14.04 5.89 -4.20
CA ARG A 120 -15.20 5.64 -3.33
C ARG A 120 -16.29 6.71 -3.47
N SER A 121 -15.95 7.99 -3.64
CA SER A 121 -16.95 9.06 -3.79
C SER A 121 -17.58 9.11 -5.18
N LEU A 122 -17.01 8.37 -6.15
CA LEU A 122 -17.50 8.29 -7.53
C LEU A 122 -18.35 7.03 -7.79
N LEU A 123 -18.20 5.98 -6.98
CA LEU A 123 -19.14 4.85 -6.88
C LEU A 123 -20.41 5.30 -6.18
#